data_AF-A0A3S1FV22-F1
#
_entry.id   AF-A0A3S1FV22-F1
#
_cell.length_a   1.000
_cell.length_b   1.000
_cell.length_c   1.000
_cell.angle_alpha   90.00
_cell.angle_beta   90.00
_cell.angle_gamma   90.00
#
_symmetry.space_group_name_H-M   'P 1'
#
loop_
_entity.id
_entity.type
_entity.pdbx_description
1 polymer ?
#
loop_
_entity_poly.entity_id
_entity_poly.type
_entity_poly.pdbx_seq_one_letter_code
_entity_poly.pdbx_strand_id
1 'polypeptide(L)'
;MTDMTHSATNGQAAQTKAATVKTTLRSNISRTANGFSAQGLYDPRNEHDACGVGFIVNMKGVKSHQIVKDGLAVLENLTHRGAVGADPLVGDGAGVLVQLPDQFFREEMAAQGIELPPAGQYGVGHWFMPQDAALRAHIEDIIVESAQSEGLPLIGFRDVPVDNSSLSKAPDIVASEPFHRQIFIGRTPDITDDEEYEARLYLLRKVISGRIYAENDNKDIGAYCVSLSARTIVYKGMFLA
;
A
#
# COMPACT_ATOMS: atom_id res chain seq x y z
N MET A 1 62.32 29.57 -31.05
CA MET A 1 60.99 29.26 -30.51
C MET A 1 61.11 29.37 -29.00
N THR A 2 61.45 30.53 -28.40
CA THR A 2 60.67 31.79 -28.30
C THR A 2 59.21 31.51 -27.94
N ASP A 3 58.59 32.04 -26.90
CA ASP A 3 59.02 32.80 -25.72
C ASP A 3 57.84 32.72 -24.73
N MET A 4 58.14 32.53 -23.45
CA MET A 4 57.18 32.80 -22.38
C MET A 4 56.89 34.30 -22.36
N THR A 5 55.65 34.71 -22.65
CA THR A 5 55.22 36.11 -22.51
C THR A 5 54.26 36.26 -21.35
N HIS A 6 54.72 36.98 -20.33
CA HIS A 6 53.92 37.57 -19.26
C HIS A 6 53.31 38.91 -19.70
N SER A 7 52.44 39.43 -18.83
CA SER A 7 51.89 40.80 -18.72
C SER A 7 50.54 41.03 -19.43
N ALA A 8 49.57 41.78 -18.88
CA ALA A 8 49.59 42.66 -17.72
C ALA A 8 48.18 42.87 -17.15
N THR A 9 48.15 43.17 -15.85
CA THR A 9 47.08 43.85 -15.10
C THR A 9 46.62 45.17 -15.74
N ASN A 10 45.31 45.38 -15.83
CA ASN A 10 44.53 46.44 -15.16
C ASN A 10 43.31 46.88 -15.99
N GLY A 11 42.13 46.82 -15.37
CA GLY A 11 40.91 47.43 -15.88
C GLY A 11 39.73 47.12 -14.95
N GLN A 12 39.59 47.90 -13.87
CA GLN A 12 38.34 47.95 -13.11
C GLN A 12 37.20 48.39 -14.03
N ALA A 13 36.11 47.63 -14.12
CA ALA A 13 34.79 48.20 -14.34
C ALA A 13 33.67 47.24 -13.91
N ALA A 14 32.79 47.78 -13.07
CA ALA A 14 31.42 47.38 -12.82
C ALA A 14 31.16 46.03 -12.13
N GLN A 15 31.18 46.10 -10.78
CA GLN A 15 30.24 45.33 -9.98
C GLN A 15 28.80 45.70 -10.37
N THR A 16 28.16 44.90 -11.22
CA THR A 16 26.71 44.84 -11.26
C THR A 16 26.26 43.94 -10.12
N LYS A 17 25.89 44.57 -9.00
CA LYS A 17 25.13 43.92 -7.93
C LYS A 17 23.83 43.40 -8.55
N ALA A 18 23.79 42.10 -8.87
CA ALA A 18 22.53 41.41 -9.01
C ALA A 18 21.87 41.47 -7.63
N ALA A 19 20.95 42.41 -7.45
CA ALA A 19 20.13 42.51 -6.27
C ALA A 19 19.44 41.16 -6.08
N THR A 20 19.89 40.41 -5.09
CA THR A 20 19.17 39.25 -4.60
C THR A 20 17.85 39.79 -4.06
N VAL A 21 16.79 39.73 -4.88
CA VAL A 21 15.42 39.83 -4.38
C VAL A 21 15.20 38.52 -3.64
N LYS A 22 15.67 38.47 -2.39
CA LYS A 22 15.16 37.53 -1.40
C LYS A 22 13.71 37.94 -1.19
N THR A 23 12.81 37.30 -1.95
CA THR A 23 11.38 37.25 -1.64
C THR A 23 11.27 36.66 -0.24
N THR A 24 11.29 37.54 0.74
CA THR A 24 11.11 37.19 2.15
C THR A 24 9.62 37.28 2.41
N LEU A 25 8.84 36.43 1.75
CA LEU A 25 7.55 36.01 2.27
C LEU A 25 7.80 34.76 3.09
N ARG A 26 8.52 34.92 4.21
CA ARG A 26 8.32 33.99 5.32
C ARG A 26 6.96 34.37 5.88
N SER A 27 5.92 33.65 5.47
CA SER A 27 4.70 33.64 6.26
C SER A 27 5.11 33.18 7.65
N ASN A 28 5.03 34.09 8.62
CA ASN A 28 5.16 33.74 10.03
C ASN A 28 3.89 32.96 10.41
N ILE A 29 3.78 31.73 9.94
CA ILE A 29 2.72 30.82 10.35
C ILE A 29 3.08 30.42 11.77
N SER A 30 2.53 31.15 12.74
CA SER A 30 2.71 30.85 14.15
C SER A 30 2.03 29.52 14.44
N ARG A 31 2.79 28.55 14.96
CA ARG A 31 2.27 27.25 15.40
C ARG A 31 1.92 27.32 16.88
N THR A 32 0.75 26.80 17.22
CA THR A 32 0.33 26.51 18.60
C THR A 32 0.64 25.04 18.92
N ALA A 33 0.46 24.63 20.18
CA ALA A 33 0.63 23.23 20.58
C ALA A 33 -0.29 22.25 19.83
N ASN A 34 -1.42 22.74 19.28
CA ASN A 34 -2.45 21.92 18.64
C ASN A 34 -2.63 22.22 17.13
N GLY A 35 -1.66 22.85 16.47
CA GLY A 35 -1.74 23.16 15.03
C GLY A 35 -1.43 24.61 14.70
N PHE A 36 -1.83 25.09 13.53
CA PHE A 36 -1.58 26.47 13.12
C PHE A 36 -2.43 27.45 13.93
N SER A 37 -1.91 28.66 14.17
CA SER A 37 -2.71 29.77 14.71
C SER A 37 -3.65 30.33 13.64
N ALA A 38 -4.73 30.98 14.07
CA ALA A 38 -5.68 31.60 13.15
C ALA A 38 -4.97 32.57 12.20
N GLN A 39 -5.13 32.37 10.90
CA GLN A 39 -4.46 33.18 9.87
C GLN A 39 -5.33 33.28 8.62
N GLY A 40 -5.69 34.50 8.21
CA GLY A 40 -6.61 34.71 7.09
C GLY A 40 -8.00 34.14 7.40
N LEU A 41 -8.54 33.29 6.52
CA LEU A 41 -9.81 32.58 6.72
C LEU A 41 -9.68 31.29 7.52
N TYR A 42 -8.46 30.86 7.87
CA TYR A 42 -8.23 29.67 8.67
C TYR A 42 -8.53 29.95 10.15
N ASP A 43 -9.49 29.22 10.70
CA ASP A 43 -9.83 29.19 12.12
C ASP A 43 -9.51 27.80 12.69
N PRO A 44 -8.54 27.68 13.62
CA PRO A 44 -8.13 26.40 14.21
C PRO A 44 -9.28 25.66 14.91
N ARG A 45 -10.38 26.35 15.25
CA ARG A 45 -11.57 25.73 15.85
C ARG A 45 -12.33 24.83 14.89
N ASN A 46 -12.14 25.01 13.58
CA ASN A 46 -12.75 24.20 12.53
C ASN A 46 -11.85 23.03 12.08
N GLU A 47 -10.67 22.89 12.68
CA GLU A 47 -9.76 21.79 12.36
C GLU A 47 -10.26 20.50 13.02
N HIS A 48 -10.60 19.51 12.19
CA HIS A 48 -11.07 18.20 12.65
C HIS A 48 -10.36 17.10 11.86
N ASP A 49 -9.67 16.20 12.57
CA ASP A 49 -9.03 15.03 11.97
C ASP A 49 -10.06 13.92 11.76
N ALA A 50 -10.35 13.61 10.50
CA ALA A 50 -11.45 12.75 10.07
C ALA A 50 -10.93 11.41 9.54
N CYS A 51 -10.44 10.56 10.45
CA CYS A 51 -10.22 9.12 10.22
C CYS A 51 -10.40 8.35 11.53
N GLY A 52 -11.19 7.28 11.50
CA GLY A 52 -11.36 6.37 12.63
C GLY A 52 -10.38 5.19 12.55
N VAL A 53 -9.72 4.87 13.66
CA VAL A 53 -8.90 3.65 13.79
C VAL A 53 -9.27 2.96 15.10
N GLY A 54 -9.35 1.63 15.06
CA GLY A 54 -9.51 0.79 16.24
C GLY A 54 -8.77 -0.52 16.08
N PHE A 55 -8.56 -1.22 17.18
CA PHE A 55 -7.97 -2.55 17.18
C PHE A 55 -8.60 -3.40 18.27
N ILE A 56 -8.62 -4.72 18.05
CA ILE A 56 -9.10 -5.69 19.02
C ILE A 56 -8.07 -6.80 19.14
N VAL A 57 -7.76 -7.16 20.37
CA VAL A 57 -6.77 -8.19 20.68
C VAL A 57 -7.29 -9.09 21.79
N ASN A 58 -7.09 -10.39 21.62
CA ASN A 58 -7.26 -11.32 22.71
C ASN A 58 -5.94 -11.44 23.49
N MET A 59 -5.90 -10.88 24.70
CA MET A 59 -4.70 -10.86 25.55
C MET A 59 -4.16 -12.25 25.92
N LYS A 60 -4.99 -13.30 25.80
CA LYS A 60 -4.58 -14.70 26.04
C LYS A 60 -4.08 -15.40 24.77
N GLY A 61 -4.04 -14.70 23.63
CA GLY A 61 -3.58 -15.25 22.35
C GLY A 61 -4.54 -16.26 21.71
N VAL A 62 -5.78 -16.38 22.21
CA VAL A 62 -6.74 -17.35 21.68
C VAL A 62 -7.35 -16.81 20.37
N LYS A 63 -7.08 -17.51 19.27
CA LYS A 63 -7.66 -17.23 17.95
C LYS A 63 -9.17 -17.49 17.97
N SER A 64 -9.95 -16.54 17.48
CA SER A 64 -11.41 -16.68 17.36
C SER A 64 -11.95 -15.78 16.26
N HIS A 65 -12.93 -16.28 15.51
CA HIS A 65 -13.65 -15.46 14.53
C HIS A 65 -14.44 -14.32 15.19
N GLN A 66 -14.72 -14.39 16.50
CA GLN A 66 -15.31 -13.30 17.25
C GLN A 66 -14.47 -12.01 17.17
N ILE A 67 -13.13 -12.12 17.17
CA ILE A 67 -12.23 -10.97 17.07
C ILE A 67 -12.44 -10.23 15.74
N VAL A 68 -12.68 -10.97 14.65
CA VAL A 68 -12.97 -10.39 13.33
C VAL A 68 -14.32 -9.69 13.35
N LYS A 69 -15.36 -10.33 13.90
CA LYS A 69 -16.69 -9.74 14.04
C LYS A 69 -16.68 -8.46 14.85
N ASP A 70 -15.99 -8.46 15.99
CA ASP A 70 -15.88 -7.28 16.82
C ASP A 70 -15.11 -6.16 16.09
N GLY A 71 -14.08 -6.52 15.31
CA GLY A 71 -13.32 -5.56 14.50
C GLY A 71 -14.16 -4.90 13.40
N LEU A 72 -15.05 -5.66 12.75
CA LEU A 72 -16.02 -5.13 11.80
C LEU A 72 -17.04 -4.22 12.49
N ALA A 73 -17.55 -4.62 13.66
CA ALA A 73 -18.44 -3.76 14.46
C ALA A 73 -17.77 -2.43 14.84
N VAL A 74 -16.46 -2.42 15.12
CA VAL A 74 -15.72 -1.17 15.33
C VAL A 74 -15.73 -0.30 14.07
N LEU A 75 -15.49 -0.88 12.89
CA LEU A 75 -15.53 -0.12 11.62
C LEU A 75 -16.92 0.49 11.36
N GLU A 76 -17.99 -0.28 11.53
CA GLU A 76 -19.38 0.20 11.39
C GLU A 76 -19.70 1.37 12.34
N ASN A 77 -19.12 1.36 13.55
CA ASN A 77 -19.30 2.43 14.53
C ASN A 77 -18.43 3.67 14.25
N LEU A 78 -17.49 3.59 13.30
CA LEU A 78 -16.61 4.69 12.90
C LEU A 78 -17.09 5.42 11.64
N THR A 79 -18.21 5.01 11.03
CA THR A 79 -18.75 5.61 9.80
C THR A 79 -19.04 7.11 9.93
N HIS A 80 -19.38 7.60 11.13
CA HIS A 80 -19.55 9.03 11.43
C HIS A 80 -18.25 9.85 11.31
N ARG A 81 -17.10 9.19 11.22
CA ARG A 81 -15.78 9.79 10.99
C ARG A 81 -15.25 9.55 9.59
N GLY A 82 -16.00 8.80 8.76
CA GLY A 82 -15.66 8.58 7.37
C GLY A 82 -16.05 9.78 6.51
N ALA A 83 -15.20 10.14 5.56
CA ALA A 83 -15.60 11.05 4.50
C ALA A 83 -16.49 10.30 3.50
N VAL A 84 -17.62 10.94 3.17
CA VAL A 84 -18.56 10.47 2.15
C VAL A 84 -18.45 11.40 0.96
N GLY A 85 -18.34 10.83 -0.24
CA GLY A 85 -18.30 11.57 -1.49
C GLY A 85 -19.64 12.24 -1.83
N ALA A 86 -19.71 12.87 -3.00
CA ALA A 86 -20.98 13.36 -3.55
C ALA A 86 -21.99 12.23 -3.80
N ASP A 87 -21.47 11.03 -4.09
CA ASP A 87 -22.25 9.79 -4.10
C ASP A 87 -22.21 9.18 -2.69
N PRO A 88 -23.37 8.96 -2.04
CA PRO A 88 -23.44 8.42 -0.69
C PRO A 88 -22.97 6.96 -0.59
N LEU A 89 -22.73 6.27 -1.70
CA LEU A 89 -22.15 4.93 -1.74
C LEU A 89 -20.63 4.95 -1.93
N VAL A 90 -20.03 6.13 -2.12
CA VAL A 90 -18.58 6.30 -2.27
C VAL A 90 -18.00 6.77 -0.94
N GLY A 91 -17.18 5.90 -0.35
CA GLY A 91 -16.33 6.23 0.80
C GLY A 91 -14.86 6.33 0.40
N ASP A 92 -14.09 7.13 1.12
CA ASP A 92 -12.64 7.30 0.91
C ASP A 92 -11.86 6.00 1.17
N GLY A 93 -12.42 5.10 1.98
CA GLY A 93 -11.98 3.72 2.11
C GLY A 93 -12.14 3.15 3.51
N ALA A 94 -12.25 1.83 3.56
CA ALA A 94 -12.30 1.04 4.78
C ALA A 94 -11.43 -0.21 4.63
N GLY A 95 -11.00 -0.78 5.75
CA GLY A 95 -10.23 -2.01 5.72
C GLY A 95 -9.90 -2.57 7.10
N VAL A 96 -9.48 -3.82 7.10
CA VAL A 96 -9.08 -4.57 8.29
C VAL A 96 -7.76 -5.29 8.02
N LEU A 97 -6.87 -5.25 9.02
CA LEU A 97 -5.69 -6.10 9.08
C LEU A 97 -5.97 -7.21 10.09
N VAL A 98 -5.81 -8.47 9.68
CA VAL A 98 -5.97 -9.63 10.55
C VAL A 98 -4.72 -10.49 10.55
N GLN A 99 -4.57 -11.32 11.58
CA GLN A 99 -3.62 -12.43 11.52
C GLN A 99 -4.02 -13.40 10.41
N LEU A 100 -3.04 -14.04 9.80
CA LEU A 100 -3.29 -14.97 8.70
C LEU A 100 -4.21 -16.13 9.17
N PRO A 101 -5.43 -16.27 8.60
CA PRO A 101 -6.38 -17.30 9.02
C PRO A 101 -6.04 -18.65 8.37
N ASP A 102 -5.06 -19.36 8.92
CA ASP A 102 -4.54 -20.63 8.36
C ASP A 102 -5.64 -21.65 8.03
N GLN A 103 -6.57 -21.91 8.95
CA GLN A 103 -7.66 -22.86 8.73
C GLN A 103 -8.47 -22.51 7.48
N PHE A 104 -8.87 -21.24 7.33
CA PHE A 104 -9.64 -20.77 6.19
C PHE A 104 -8.86 -20.98 4.88
N PHE A 105 -7.59 -20.56 4.83
CA PHE A 105 -6.81 -20.69 3.60
C PHE A 105 -6.51 -22.14 3.24
N ARG A 106 -6.32 -23.01 4.22
CA ARG A 106 -6.14 -24.44 4.00
C ARG A 106 -7.37 -25.07 3.36
N GLU A 107 -8.56 -24.72 3.84
CA GLU A 107 -9.84 -25.18 3.27
C GLU A 107 -10.03 -24.65 1.84
N GLU A 108 -9.79 -23.35 1.62
CA GLU A 108 -9.94 -22.70 0.30
C GLU A 108 -8.97 -23.22 -0.77
N MET A 109 -7.72 -23.49 -0.39
CA MET A 109 -6.71 -24.02 -1.30
C MET A 109 -6.90 -25.53 -1.53
N ALA A 110 -7.31 -26.28 -0.51
CA ALA A 110 -7.64 -27.69 -0.67
C ALA A 110 -8.82 -27.91 -1.62
N ALA A 111 -9.82 -27.01 -1.62
CA ALA A 111 -10.92 -27.01 -2.59
C ALA A 111 -10.44 -26.85 -4.05
N GLN A 112 -9.25 -26.29 -4.26
CA GLN A 112 -8.59 -26.16 -5.56
C GLN A 112 -7.56 -27.28 -5.83
N GLY A 113 -7.46 -28.27 -4.94
CA GLY A 113 -6.50 -29.36 -5.05
C GLY A 113 -5.08 -29.00 -4.63
N ILE A 114 -4.90 -27.90 -3.89
CA ILE A 114 -3.59 -27.42 -3.43
C ILE A 114 -3.46 -27.61 -1.93
N GLU A 115 -2.46 -28.39 -1.50
CA GLU A 115 -2.13 -28.57 -0.09
C GLU A 115 -1.17 -27.47 0.39
N LEU A 116 -1.56 -26.71 1.42
CA LEU A 116 -0.70 -25.71 2.01
C LEU A 116 0.30 -26.31 3.01
N PRO A 117 1.55 -25.81 3.07
CA PRO A 117 2.48 -26.12 4.15
C PRO A 117 1.90 -25.76 5.55
N PRO A 118 2.55 -26.20 6.65
CA PRO A 118 2.19 -25.76 7.99
C PRO A 118 2.14 -24.23 8.12
N ALA A 119 1.29 -23.72 9.01
CA ALA A 119 1.24 -22.29 9.33
C ALA A 119 2.64 -21.75 9.67
N GLY A 120 3.01 -20.59 9.10
CA GLY A 120 4.36 -20.02 9.22
C GLY A 120 5.39 -20.54 8.21
N GLN A 121 5.04 -21.58 7.43
CA GLN A 121 5.83 -22.05 6.28
C GLN A 121 5.24 -21.64 4.93
N TYR A 122 4.25 -20.76 4.94
CA TYR A 122 3.77 -20.07 3.75
C TYR A 122 3.35 -18.65 4.10
N GLY A 123 3.49 -17.74 3.14
CA GLY A 123 3.02 -16.37 3.17
C GLY A 123 1.90 -16.16 2.15
N VAL A 124 1.05 -15.17 2.41
CA VAL A 124 -0.03 -14.78 1.50
C VAL A 124 0.15 -13.34 1.07
N GLY A 125 0.15 -13.12 -0.23
CA GLY A 125 0.11 -11.79 -0.83
C GLY A 125 -1.30 -11.45 -1.27
N HIS A 126 -1.86 -10.32 -0.84
CA HIS A 126 -3.09 -9.77 -1.39
C HIS A 126 -2.72 -8.68 -2.40
N TRP A 127 -3.19 -8.83 -3.63
CA TRP A 127 -2.92 -7.94 -4.74
C TRP A 127 -4.21 -7.34 -5.29
N PHE A 128 -4.15 -6.03 -5.54
CA PHE A 128 -5.01 -5.38 -6.51
C PHE A 128 -4.38 -5.52 -7.88
N MET A 129 -5.17 -5.95 -8.84
CA MET A 129 -4.77 -6.19 -10.22
C MET A 129 -5.68 -5.40 -11.17
N PRO A 130 -5.23 -5.06 -12.38
CA PRO A 130 -6.07 -4.43 -13.39
C PRO A 130 -7.25 -5.32 -13.82
N GLN A 131 -8.33 -4.72 -14.31
CA GLN A 131 -9.48 -5.47 -14.86
C GLN A 131 -9.19 -6.12 -16.22
N ASP A 132 -8.16 -5.68 -16.93
CA ASP A 132 -7.74 -6.31 -18.18
C ASP A 132 -7.08 -7.67 -17.93
N ALA A 133 -7.64 -8.73 -18.50
CA ALA A 133 -7.20 -10.10 -18.25
C ALA A 133 -5.80 -10.41 -18.79
N ALA A 134 -5.40 -9.81 -19.91
CA ALA A 134 -4.08 -10.03 -20.49
C ALA A 134 -3.00 -9.37 -19.64
N LEU A 135 -3.27 -8.16 -19.15
CA LEU A 135 -2.38 -7.45 -18.24
C LEU A 135 -2.26 -8.15 -16.89
N ARG A 136 -3.36 -8.74 -16.38
CA ARG A 136 -3.30 -9.61 -15.19
C ARG A 136 -2.39 -10.81 -15.40
N ALA A 137 -2.54 -11.53 -16.52
CA ALA A 137 -1.71 -12.69 -16.82
C ALA A 137 -0.22 -12.29 -16.86
N HIS A 138 0.12 -11.16 -17.49
CA HIS A 138 1.49 -10.64 -17.50
C HIS A 138 2.02 -10.32 -16.10
N ILE A 139 1.20 -9.73 -15.23
CA ILE A 139 1.58 -9.48 -13.83
C ILE A 139 1.78 -10.79 -13.06
N GLU A 140 0.95 -11.81 -13.30
CA GLU A 140 1.12 -13.14 -12.71
C GLU A 140 2.44 -13.79 -13.16
N ASP A 141 2.82 -13.65 -14.44
CA ASP A 141 4.11 -14.10 -14.95
C ASP A 141 5.28 -13.39 -14.25
N ILE A 142 5.19 -12.06 -14.06
CA ILE A 142 6.18 -11.31 -13.28
C ILE A 142 6.30 -11.86 -11.85
N ILE A 143 5.16 -12.17 -11.20
CA ILE A 143 5.14 -12.74 -9.84
C ILE A 143 5.84 -14.10 -9.80
N VAL A 144 5.50 -14.99 -10.74
CA VAL A 144 6.10 -16.33 -10.85
C VAL A 144 7.62 -16.22 -11.00
N GLU A 145 8.07 -15.42 -11.96
CA GLU A 145 9.49 -15.27 -12.28
C GLU A 145 10.26 -14.59 -11.15
N SER A 146 9.68 -13.56 -10.51
CA SER A 146 10.31 -12.89 -9.36
C SER A 146 10.37 -13.81 -8.13
N ALA A 147 9.33 -14.60 -7.87
CA ALA A 147 9.37 -15.58 -6.78
C ALA A 147 10.47 -16.63 -7.04
N GLN A 148 10.56 -17.13 -8.27
CA GLN A 148 11.60 -18.06 -8.68
C GLN A 148 13.01 -17.45 -8.57
N SER A 149 13.22 -16.22 -9.02
CA SER A 149 14.53 -15.56 -8.94
C SER A 149 14.98 -15.28 -7.51
N GLU A 150 14.02 -15.00 -6.63
CA GLU A 150 14.25 -14.82 -5.18
C GLU A 150 14.34 -16.16 -4.43
N GLY A 151 14.23 -17.31 -5.12
CA GLY A 151 14.30 -18.63 -4.52
C GLY A 151 13.13 -18.96 -3.60
N LEU A 152 11.98 -18.30 -3.77
CA LEU A 152 10.78 -18.53 -2.98
C LEU A 152 9.74 -19.29 -3.83
N PRO A 153 9.31 -20.50 -3.43
CA PRO A 153 8.40 -21.30 -4.24
C PRO A 153 7.01 -20.67 -4.26
N LEU A 154 6.45 -20.45 -5.45
CA LEU A 154 5.04 -20.10 -5.61
C LEU A 154 4.20 -21.38 -5.44
N ILE A 155 3.27 -21.38 -4.48
CA ILE A 155 2.36 -22.49 -4.21
C ILE A 155 1.13 -22.42 -5.11
N GLY A 156 0.60 -21.21 -5.33
CA GLY A 156 -0.56 -21.02 -6.17
C GLY A 156 -1.21 -19.65 -6.04
N PHE A 157 -2.31 -19.49 -6.76
CA PHE A 157 -3.13 -18.28 -6.77
C PHE A 157 -4.55 -18.59 -6.29
N ARG A 158 -5.23 -17.58 -5.76
CA ARG A 158 -6.64 -17.63 -5.37
C ARG A 158 -7.33 -16.35 -5.81
N ASP A 159 -8.45 -16.47 -6.51
CA ASP A 159 -9.36 -15.35 -6.72
C ASP A 159 -10.09 -15.03 -5.41
N VAL A 160 -10.12 -13.75 -5.05
CA VAL A 160 -10.84 -13.32 -3.85
C VAL A 160 -12.31 -13.09 -4.23
N PRO A 161 -13.26 -13.79 -3.62
CA PRO A 161 -14.67 -13.54 -3.86
C PRO A 161 -15.03 -12.13 -3.35
N VAL A 162 -15.77 -11.38 -4.17
CA VAL A 162 -16.28 -10.04 -3.85
C VAL A 162 -17.78 -9.97 -4.12
N ASP A 163 -18.49 -9.17 -3.34
CA ASP A 163 -19.88 -8.78 -3.60
C ASP A 163 -19.94 -7.26 -3.71
N ASN A 164 -20.17 -6.79 -4.93
CA ASN A 164 -20.17 -5.36 -5.25
C ASN A 164 -21.58 -4.76 -5.23
N SER A 165 -22.58 -5.48 -4.74
CA SER A 165 -23.98 -5.03 -4.74
C SER A 165 -24.19 -3.71 -3.99
N SER A 166 -23.40 -3.44 -2.95
CA SER A 166 -23.44 -2.22 -2.14
C SER A 166 -22.59 -1.06 -2.69
N LEU A 167 -21.76 -1.29 -3.71
CA LEU A 167 -20.88 -0.27 -4.27
C LEU A 167 -21.62 0.65 -5.25
N SER A 168 -21.14 1.90 -5.34
CA SER A 168 -21.57 2.84 -6.37
C SER A 168 -21.52 2.23 -7.78
N LYS A 169 -22.52 2.54 -8.60
CA LYS A 169 -22.60 2.15 -10.01
C LYS A 169 -22.14 3.25 -10.95
N ALA A 170 -21.59 4.34 -10.42
CA ALA A 170 -21.01 5.40 -11.24
C ALA A 170 -19.88 4.80 -12.10
N PRO A 171 -19.86 5.04 -13.42
CA PRO A 171 -18.90 4.41 -14.33
C PRO A 171 -17.45 4.58 -13.91
N ASP A 172 -17.06 5.77 -13.45
CA ASP A 172 -15.69 6.06 -13.02
C ASP A 172 -15.29 5.31 -11.75
N ILE A 173 -16.24 5.03 -10.84
CA ILE A 173 -15.98 4.27 -9.61
C ILE A 173 -15.85 2.78 -9.93
N VAL A 174 -16.78 2.24 -10.73
CA VAL A 174 -16.73 0.84 -11.17
C VAL A 174 -15.45 0.56 -11.97
N ALA A 175 -15.03 1.49 -12.82
CA ALA A 175 -13.78 1.37 -13.57
C ALA A 175 -12.53 1.39 -12.68
N SER A 176 -12.62 1.97 -11.48
CA SER A 176 -11.51 2.01 -10.52
C SER A 176 -11.38 0.75 -9.66
N GLU A 177 -12.41 -0.12 -9.65
CA GLU A 177 -12.39 -1.35 -8.87
C GLU A 177 -11.29 -2.30 -9.37
N PRO A 178 -10.34 -2.70 -8.51
CA PRO A 178 -9.32 -3.66 -8.90
C PRO A 178 -9.88 -5.08 -8.93
N PHE A 179 -9.27 -5.95 -9.71
CA PHE A 179 -9.43 -7.38 -9.53
C PHE A 179 -8.62 -7.84 -8.31
N HIS A 180 -9.24 -8.55 -7.37
CA HIS A 180 -8.60 -8.99 -6.14
C HIS A 180 -8.01 -10.39 -6.30
N ARG A 181 -6.68 -10.50 -6.24
CA ARG A 181 -5.95 -11.76 -6.36
C ARG A 181 -5.10 -12.02 -5.13
N GLN A 182 -5.09 -13.25 -4.65
CA GLN A 182 -4.19 -13.70 -3.60
C GLN A 182 -3.14 -14.66 -4.15
N ILE A 183 -1.90 -14.52 -3.69
CA ILE A 183 -0.77 -15.39 -4.06
C ILE A 183 -0.25 -16.09 -2.81
N PHE A 184 0.14 -17.36 -2.94
CA PHE A 184 0.67 -18.17 -1.85
C PHE A 184 2.13 -18.48 -2.13
N ILE A 185 3.02 -18.02 -1.26
CA ILE A 185 4.46 -18.21 -1.37
C ILE A 185 4.89 -19.16 -0.27
N GLY A 186 5.61 -20.22 -0.60
CA GLY A 186 6.14 -21.17 0.37
C GLY A 186 7.46 -20.69 0.97
N ARG A 187 7.79 -21.29 2.11
CA ARG A 187 9.08 -21.12 2.77
C ARG A 187 9.99 -22.28 2.39
N THR A 188 11.23 -21.97 2.01
CA THR A 188 12.23 -23.00 1.73
C THR A 188 12.90 -23.49 3.02
N PRO A 189 13.40 -24.75 3.06
CA PRO A 189 14.00 -25.32 4.28
C PRO A 189 15.25 -24.60 4.80
N ASP A 190 15.96 -23.85 3.95
CA ASP A 190 17.14 -23.05 4.32
C ASP A 190 16.76 -21.81 5.13
N ILE A 191 15.53 -21.30 5.00
CA ILE A 191 15.04 -20.17 5.78
C ILE A 191 14.52 -20.69 7.12
N THR A 192 15.39 -20.75 8.13
CA THR A 192 15.05 -21.32 9.45
C THR A 192 14.48 -20.31 10.44
N ASP A 193 14.66 -19.02 10.16
CA ASP A 193 14.21 -17.91 11.00
C ASP A 193 12.94 -17.24 10.46
N ASP A 194 11.97 -16.96 11.33
CA ASP A 194 10.68 -16.40 10.92
C ASP A 194 10.81 -14.93 10.47
N GLU A 195 11.68 -14.18 11.12
CA GLU A 195 12.01 -12.80 10.80
C GLU A 195 12.71 -12.71 9.44
N GLU A 196 13.64 -13.62 9.15
CA GLU A 196 14.22 -13.78 7.82
C GLU A 196 13.14 -14.05 6.77
N TYR A 197 12.20 -14.95 7.04
CA TYR A 197 11.14 -15.25 6.07
C TYR A 197 10.25 -14.04 5.78
N GLU A 198 9.82 -13.29 6.81
CA GLU A 198 9.07 -12.04 6.63
C GLU A 198 9.88 -11.00 5.84
N ALA A 199 11.20 -10.89 6.10
CA ALA A 199 12.07 -9.98 5.35
C ALA A 199 12.18 -10.38 3.87
N ARG A 200 12.28 -11.68 3.57
CA ARG A 200 12.31 -12.20 2.19
C ARG A 200 10.98 -11.96 1.46
N LEU A 201 9.85 -12.15 2.13
CA LEU A 201 8.53 -11.79 1.60
C LEU A 201 8.40 -10.28 1.33
N TYR A 202 8.93 -9.43 2.22
CA TYR A 202 9.00 -7.99 1.99
C TYR A 202 9.86 -7.64 0.78
N LEU A 203 11.03 -8.24 0.64
CA LEU A 203 11.90 -8.02 -0.53
C LEU A 203 11.22 -8.46 -1.82
N LEU A 204 10.63 -9.66 -1.83
CA LEU A 204 9.86 -10.17 -2.98
C LEU A 204 8.76 -9.19 -3.40
N ARG A 205 8.00 -8.65 -2.45
CA ARG A 205 7.00 -7.60 -2.72
C ARG A 205 7.63 -6.40 -3.45
N LYS A 206 8.79 -5.92 -2.99
CA LYS A 206 9.47 -4.76 -3.59
C LYS A 206 10.03 -5.07 -4.97
N VAL A 207 10.58 -6.27 -5.17
CA VAL A 207 11.08 -6.75 -6.46
C VAL A 207 9.95 -6.81 -7.48
N ILE A 208 8.83 -7.46 -7.15
CA ILE A 208 7.66 -7.57 -8.03
C ILE A 208 7.14 -6.16 -8.39
N SER A 209 6.90 -5.29 -7.39
CA SER A 209 6.40 -3.94 -7.66
C SER A 209 7.37 -3.11 -8.50
N GLY A 210 8.68 -3.21 -8.23
CA GLY A 210 9.71 -2.51 -9.00
C GLY A 210 9.77 -2.99 -10.44
N ARG A 211 9.63 -4.30 -10.67
CA ARG A 211 9.64 -4.91 -11.99
C ARG A 211 8.40 -4.54 -12.80
N ILE A 212 7.21 -4.61 -12.21
CA ILE A 212 5.97 -4.14 -12.84
C ILE A 212 6.13 -2.68 -13.28
N TYR A 213 6.63 -1.81 -12.40
CA TYR A 213 6.80 -0.39 -12.73
C TYR A 213 7.82 -0.18 -13.86
N ALA A 214 8.96 -0.87 -13.81
CA ALA A 214 10.02 -0.76 -14.81
C ALA A 214 9.59 -1.26 -16.19
N GLU A 215 8.82 -2.36 -16.28
CA GLU A 215 8.32 -2.91 -17.54
C GLU A 215 7.20 -2.08 -18.17
N ASN A 216 6.59 -1.17 -17.41
CA ASN A 216 5.47 -0.34 -17.85
C ASN A 216 5.83 1.15 -17.93
N ASP A 217 7.03 1.46 -18.43
CA ASP A 217 7.54 2.84 -18.61
C ASP A 217 7.48 3.71 -17.33
N ASN A 218 7.65 3.09 -16.16
CA ASN A 218 7.51 3.77 -14.87
C ASN A 218 6.11 4.39 -14.67
N LYS A 219 5.06 3.65 -15.04
CA LYS A 219 3.67 4.05 -14.83
C LYS A 219 2.96 3.06 -13.91
N ASP A 220 2.02 3.58 -13.14
CA ASP A 220 1.06 2.75 -12.42
C ASP A 220 0.03 2.21 -13.43
N ILE A 221 -0.16 0.89 -13.40
CA ILE A 221 -1.07 0.15 -14.26
C ILE A 221 -2.20 -0.52 -13.47
N GLY A 222 -2.41 -0.12 -12.21
CA GLY A 222 -3.43 -0.69 -11.35
C GLY A 222 -3.00 -1.99 -10.65
N ALA A 223 -1.69 -2.21 -10.53
CA ALA A 223 -1.11 -3.37 -9.86
C ALA A 223 -0.50 -2.95 -8.52
N TYR A 224 -1.09 -3.37 -7.40
CA TYR A 224 -0.67 -2.94 -6.07
C TYR A 224 -0.71 -4.09 -5.06
N CYS A 225 0.43 -4.36 -4.42
CA CYS A 225 0.50 -5.31 -3.31
C CYS A 225 0.01 -4.66 -2.02
N VAL A 226 -1.17 -5.09 -1.58
CA VAL A 226 -1.85 -4.64 -0.36
C VAL A 226 -1.11 -5.14 0.88
N SER A 227 -0.77 -6.43 0.90
CA SER A 227 0.05 -7.08 1.92
C SER A 227 0.76 -8.28 1.31
N LEU A 228 1.93 -8.67 1.85
CA LEU A 228 2.59 -9.96 1.59
C LEU A 228 3.33 -10.36 2.86
N SER A 229 2.82 -11.36 3.58
CA SER A 229 3.31 -11.78 4.90
C SER A 229 2.83 -13.20 5.23
N ALA A 230 3.56 -13.91 6.08
CA ALA A 230 3.16 -15.17 6.71
C ALA A 230 2.42 -14.97 8.04
N ARG A 231 2.37 -13.73 8.55
CA ARG A 231 1.76 -13.38 9.83
C ARG A 231 0.42 -12.66 9.68
N THR A 232 0.30 -11.80 8.68
CA THR A 232 -0.84 -10.89 8.55
C THR A 232 -1.36 -10.80 7.12
N ILE A 233 -2.62 -10.42 6.97
CA ILE A 233 -3.22 -10.08 5.69
C ILE A 233 -4.14 -8.88 5.85
N VAL A 234 -4.20 -8.04 4.83
CA VAL A 234 -5.02 -6.82 4.80
C VAL A 234 -6.13 -6.96 3.77
N TYR A 235 -7.37 -6.76 4.19
CA TYR A 235 -8.53 -6.58 3.33
C TYR A 235 -8.94 -5.11 3.37
N LYS A 236 -8.87 -4.41 2.24
CA LYS A 236 -9.25 -2.99 2.15
C LYS A 236 -9.88 -2.69 0.79
N GLY A 237 -10.60 -1.58 0.70
CA GLY A 237 -11.14 -1.05 -0.54
C GLY A 237 -11.78 0.32 -0.37
N MET A 238 -12.27 0.87 -1.48
CA MET A 238 -13.02 2.13 -1.51
C MET A 238 -14.52 1.87 -1.34
N PHE A 239 -14.94 1.69 -0.10
CA PHE A 239 -16.34 1.51 0.29
C PHE A 239 -16.57 2.06 1.70
N LEU A 240 -17.83 2.29 2.05
CA LEU A 240 -18.21 2.63 3.41
C LEU A 240 -18.11 1.39 4.31
N ALA A 241 -17.69 1.60 5.55
CA ALA A 241 -17.68 0.60 6.60
C ALA A 241 -19.10 0.22 7.03
#